data_AF-A0A937UJZ1-F1
#
_entry.id   AF-A0A937UJZ1-F1
#
_cell.length_a   1.000
_cell.length_b   1.000
_cell.length_c   1.000
_cell.angle_alpha   90.00
_cell.angle_beta   90.00
_cell.angle_gamma   90.00
#
_symmetry.space_group_name_H-M   'P 1'
#
loop_
_entity.id
_entity.type
_entity.pdbx_description
1 polymer ?
#
loop_
_entity_poly.entity_id
_entity_poly.type
_entity_poly.pdbx_seq_one_letter_code
_entity_poly.pdbx_strand_id
1 'polypeptide(L)'
;MVTTLTTRIPRTWVIPTPDAAARDAEADRATLRMLTILLACEIFLQRIMVPMGGTGVPIVLPILFVGSALLLARGALRTHLVRTRAYLVAMAVCAFAAFVSFSRGEPNSSVNSLLLLLATYAPFCLGLARAHSTVVLPRLLDRFVIMTSILAGLAVLQFAIQLAGWTYTDIIEDIVPPNFLAENFNTSYPVRYGSDLYKSNAFIGLEPSFTSQFLAVGLVVSVLRRTTWWRVLLFILAILSTVSGTGILLLGVASVLLAIHKGLKFTLSALAVVGILAGILSFTPAAKIFADRATETSSSESSGNLRFVTPYERTYDNLADSPQRTLFGNGPGWSDRDAAEYFARTQLPLNYALLPKLLLEYGVIAGLAFLTFLATAFVRGSPSFVLSGTLLFFYVVLSSSLLNPVVGYLVLLLLSWFCEDKHPLVARKPAYRAPRVPTQRTYAGLAEQR
;
A
#
# COMPACT_ATOMS: atom_id res chain seq x y z
N MET A 1 4.63 -39.94 10.50
CA MET A 1 4.69 -38.46 10.63
C MET A 1 3.75 -37.86 9.59
N VAL A 2 2.52 -37.54 10.00
CA VAL A 2 1.54 -36.88 9.13
C VAL A 2 1.61 -35.40 9.44
N THR A 3 2.20 -34.61 8.55
CA THR A 3 2.21 -33.15 8.60
C THR A 3 0.76 -32.67 8.49
N THR A 4 0.15 -32.36 9.64
CA THR A 4 -1.12 -31.63 9.76
C THR A 4 -0.92 -30.19 9.31
N LEU A 5 -0.75 -30.00 8.00
CA LEU A 5 -0.81 -28.73 7.30
C LEU A 5 -2.27 -28.36 6.97
N THR A 6 -3.19 -28.63 7.90
CA THR A 6 -4.54 -28.07 7.86
C THR A 6 -4.55 -26.86 8.79
N THR A 7 -3.82 -25.81 8.40
CA THR A 7 -4.11 -24.47 8.92
C THR A 7 -5.52 -24.13 8.46
N ARG A 8 -6.52 -24.44 9.30
CA ARG A 8 -7.90 -23.95 9.14
C ARG A 8 -7.79 -22.44 9.02
N ILE A 9 -7.96 -21.93 7.81
CA ILE A 9 -8.15 -20.50 7.57
C ILE A 9 -9.34 -20.10 8.45
N PRO A 10 -9.19 -19.15 9.38
CA PRO A 10 -10.29 -18.71 10.23
C PRO A 10 -11.48 -18.36 9.34
N ARG A 11 -12.63 -19.02 9.55
CA ARG A 11 -13.84 -18.85 8.72
C ARG A 11 -14.54 -17.50 8.93
N THR A 12 -14.06 -16.67 9.86
CA THR A 12 -14.61 -15.35 10.14
C THR A 12 -13.90 -14.30 9.28
N TRP A 13 -14.44 -14.02 8.09
CA TRP A 13 -13.98 -12.94 7.19
C TRP A 13 -14.35 -11.55 7.67
N VAL A 14 -15.35 -11.47 8.56
CA VAL A 14 -15.72 -10.22 9.23
C VAL A 14 -14.69 -9.99 10.31
N ILE A 15 -13.96 -8.90 10.18
CA ILE A 15 -13.09 -8.41 11.25
C ILE A 15 -14.02 -8.04 12.42
N PRO A 16 -13.99 -8.80 13.53
CA PRO A 16 -14.98 -8.66 14.59
C PRO A 16 -14.85 -7.29 15.25
N THR A 17 -15.99 -6.69 15.58
CA THR A 17 -16.02 -5.46 16.37
C THR A 17 -15.72 -5.82 17.82
N PRO A 18 -14.72 -5.20 18.48
CA PRO A 18 -14.38 -5.53 19.86
C PRO A 18 -15.53 -5.16 20.82
N ASP A 19 -15.64 -5.92 21.91
CA ASP A 19 -16.59 -5.68 23.01
C ASP A 19 -16.41 -4.28 23.60
N ALA A 20 -17.50 -3.68 24.09
CA ALA A 20 -17.50 -2.30 24.59
C ALA A 20 -16.44 -2.06 25.68
N ALA A 21 -16.31 -2.97 26.66
CA ALA A 21 -15.33 -2.89 27.73
C ALA A 21 -13.87 -2.93 27.23
N ALA A 22 -13.60 -3.64 26.12
CA ALA A 22 -12.27 -3.66 25.51
C ALA A 22 -11.94 -2.35 24.76
N ARG A 23 -12.94 -1.50 24.44
CA ARG A 23 -12.72 -0.24 23.70
C ARG A 23 -12.19 0.89 24.58
N ASP A 24 -12.32 0.78 25.88
CA ASP A 24 -12.16 1.90 26.81
C ASP A 24 -10.77 2.02 27.43
N ALA A 25 -9.88 1.06 27.17
CA ALA A 25 -8.49 1.17 27.61
C ALA A 25 -7.82 2.43 27.03
N GLU A 26 -7.30 3.29 27.91
CA GLU A 26 -6.70 4.56 27.52
C GLU A 26 -5.50 4.39 26.56
N ALA A 27 -4.68 3.36 26.81
CA ALA A 27 -3.55 3.01 25.95
C ALA A 27 -3.98 2.70 24.50
N ASP A 28 -5.14 2.07 24.31
CA ASP A 28 -5.67 1.77 22.97
C ASP A 28 -6.17 3.03 22.28
N ARG A 29 -6.73 4.00 23.03
CA ARG A 29 -7.16 5.29 22.49
C ARG A 29 -5.96 6.12 22.00
N ALA A 30 -4.89 6.18 22.78
CA ALA A 30 -3.68 6.91 22.41
C ALA A 30 -2.99 6.28 21.19
N THR A 31 -2.91 4.95 21.15
CA THR A 31 -2.37 4.19 20.01
C THR A 31 -3.20 4.41 18.75
N LEU A 32 -4.52 4.27 18.85
CA LEU A 32 -5.44 4.51 17.73
C LEU A 32 -5.33 5.95 17.21
N ARG A 33 -5.23 6.96 18.09
CA ARG A 33 -5.07 8.36 17.68
C ARG A 33 -3.79 8.55 16.86
N MET A 34 -2.66 8.01 17.32
CA MET A 34 -1.40 8.11 16.60
C MET A 34 -1.47 7.40 15.24
N LEU A 35 -2.00 6.18 15.19
CA LEU A 35 -2.19 5.46 13.92
C LEU A 35 -3.15 6.18 12.98
N THR A 36 -4.17 6.85 13.51
CA THR A 36 -5.10 7.67 12.71
C THR A 36 -4.37 8.88 12.11
N ILE A 37 -3.49 9.53 12.85
CA ILE A 37 -2.67 10.64 12.35
C ILE A 37 -1.72 10.14 11.25
N LEU A 38 -1.01 9.04 11.49
CA LEU A 38 -0.11 8.45 10.49
C LEU A 38 -0.85 8.06 9.21
N LEU A 39 -2.03 7.45 9.34
CA LEU A 39 -2.87 7.09 8.21
C LEU A 39 -3.40 8.32 7.46
N ALA A 40 -3.75 9.40 8.18
CA ALA A 40 -4.14 10.66 7.54
C ALA A 40 -2.96 11.25 6.75
N CYS A 41 -1.76 11.30 7.34
CA CYS A 41 -0.56 11.75 6.64
C CYS A 41 -0.29 10.93 5.38
N GLU A 42 -0.42 9.60 5.46
CA GLU A 42 -0.26 8.68 4.33
C GLU A 42 -1.28 8.91 3.19
N ILE A 43 -2.53 9.24 3.51
CA ILE A 43 -3.56 9.47 2.50
C ILE A 43 -3.48 10.87 1.91
N PHE A 44 -3.23 11.88 2.74
CA PHE A 44 -3.41 13.29 2.36
C PHE A 44 -2.09 14.01 1.99
N LEU A 45 -0.92 13.47 2.33
CA LEU A 45 0.38 14.09 2.02
C LEU A 45 1.18 13.36 0.93
N GLN A 46 0.51 12.58 0.08
CA GLN A 46 1.15 11.75 -0.95
C GLN A 46 2.01 12.54 -1.95
N ARG A 47 1.64 13.81 -2.20
CA ARG A 47 2.33 14.70 -3.14
C ARG A 47 3.51 15.45 -2.53
N ILE A 48 3.64 15.45 -1.21
CA ILE A 48 4.61 16.28 -0.52
C ILE A 48 5.91 15.49 -0.33
N MET A 49 7.00 16.08 -0.80
CA MET A 49 8.36 15.55 -0.69
C MET A 49 9.24 16.52 0.09
N VAL A 50 10.29 15.98 0.71
CA VAL A 50 11.37 16.73 1.35
C VAL A 50 12.57 16.66 0.40
N PRO A 51 13.10 17.80 -0.07
CA PRO A 51 14.28 17.80 -0.94
C PRO A 51 15.50 17.35 -0.13
N MET A 52 16.13 16.24 -0.54
CA MET A 52 17.33 15.70 0.12
C MET A 52 18.31 15.15 -0.92
N GLY A 53 19.49 15.76 -1.01
CA GLY A 53 20.55 15.29 -1.91
C GLY A 53 20.19 15.31 -3.41
N GLY A 54 19.39 16.29 -3.84
CA GLY A 54 18.91 16.40 -5.22
C GLY A 54 17.77 15.43 -5.58
N THR A 55 17.26 14.67 -4.60
CA THR A 55 16.11 13.77 -4.78
C THR A 55 14.99 14.13 -3.80
N GLY A 56 13.74 14.01 -4.23
CA GLY A 56 12.59 14.16 -3.34
C GLY A 56 12.36 12.90 -2.51
N VAL A 57 12.38 13.01 -1.18
CA VAL A 57 11.99 11.93 -0.26
C VAL A 57 10.56 12.18 0.21
N PRO A 58 9.60 11.26 0.01
CA PRO A 58 8.23 11.48 0.45
C PRO A 58 8.14 11.81 1.95
N ILE A 59 7.42 12.89 2.30
CA ILE A 59 7.35 13.41 3.67
C ILE A 59 6.79 12.39 4.66
N VAL A 60 6.04 11.41 4.16
CA VAL A 60 5.49 10.34 4.99
C VAL A 60 6.57 9.45 5.61
N LEU A 61 7.76 9.37 5.00
CA LEU A 61 8.91 8.64 5.54
C LEU A 61 9.35 9.17 6.90
N PRO A 62 9.81 10.42 7.05
CA PRO A 62 10.19 10.94 8.36
C PRO A 62 9.01 10.95 9.35
N ILE A 63 7.78 11.25 8.89
CA ILE A 63 6.58 11.22 9.75
C ILE A 63 6.37 9.83 10.35
N LEU A 64 6.46 8.78 9.53
CA LEU A 64 6.29 7.40 9.99
C LEU A 64 7.42 6.99 10.95
N PHE A 65 8.66 7.39 10.71
CA PHE A 65 9.77 7.10 11.62
C PHE A 65 9.55 7.74 13.00
N VAL A 66 9.15 9.02 13.03
CA VAL A 66 8.81 9.72 14.28
C VAL A 66 7.63 9.03 14.98
N GLY A 67 6.55 8.73 14.25
CA GLY A 67 5.40 8.02 14.80
C GLY A 67 5.73 6.63 15.35
N SER A 68 6.59 5.88 14.64
CA SER A 68 7.07 4.56 15.06
C SER A 68 7.91 4.65 16.33
N ALA A 69 8.81 5.62 16.42
CA ALA A 69 9.62 5.87 17.61
C ALA A 69 8.75 6.25 18.82
N LEU A 70 7.75 7.11 18.63
CA LEU A 70 6.81 7.47 19.69
C LEU A 70 5.95 6.28 20.15
N LEU A 71 5.49 5.44 19.22
CA LEU A 71 4.74 4.23 19.55
C LEU A 71 5.62 3.17 20.25
N LEU A 72 6.91 3.08 19.90
CA LEU A 72 7.90 2.24 20.59
C LEU A 72 8.16 2.75 22.01
N ALA A 73 8.38 4.06 22.18
CA ALA A 73 8.61 4.68 23.48
C ALA A 73 7.41 4.48 24.43
N ARG A 74 6.19 4.42 23.89
CA ARG A 74 4.95 4.10 24.63
C ARG A 74 4.71 2.61 24.85
N GLY A 75 5.58 1.74 24.32
CA GLY A 75 5.43 0.28 24.41
C GLY A 75 4.29 -0.31 23.58
N ALA A 76 3.66 0.49 22.70
CA ALA A 76 2.58 0.06 21.83
C ALA A 76 3.12 -0.82 20.68
N LEU A 77 4.22 -0.41 20.06
CA LEU A 77 4.97 -1.23 19.11
C LEU A 77 6.06 -2.04 19.81
N ARG A 78 6.35 -3.20 19.25
CA ARG A 78 7.43 -4.10 19.69
C ARG A 78 8.12 -4.70 18.47
N THR A 79 9.38 -5.10 18.65
CA THR A 79 10.11 -5.85 17.62
C THR A 79 9.43 -7.20 17.38
N HIS A 80 9.17 -7.51 16.11
CA HIS A 80 8.57 -8.76 15.68
C HIS A 80 9.67 -9.69 15.14
N LEU A 81 10.07 -10.68 15.94
CA LEU A 81 11.32 -11.42 15.76
C LEU A 81 11.45 -12.10 14.40
N VAL A 82 10.37 -12.73 13.91
CA VAL A 82 10.41 -13.45 12.63
C VAL A 82 10.63 -12.48 11.46
N ARG A 83 9.96 -11.32 11.49
CA ARG A 83 10.07 -10.28 10.46
C ARG A 83 11.41 -9.59 10.54
N THR A 84 11.90 -9.29 11.74
CA THR A 84 13.25 -8.74 11.94
C THR A 84 14.32 -9.66 11.41
N ARG A 85 14.26 -10.97 11.67
CA ARG A 85 15.22 -11.93 11.11
C ARG A 85 15.16 -11.97 9.58
N ALA A 86 13.95 -12.05 9.02
CA ALA A 86 13.78 -12.05 7.57
C ALA A 86 14.28 -10.76 6.92
N TYR A 87 14.01 -9.60 7.55
CA TYR A 87 14.53 -8.30 7.14
C TYR A 87 16.06 -8.27 7.16
N LEU A 88 16.68 -8.68 8.27
CA LEU A 88 18.15 -8.66 8.38
C LEU A 88 18.81 -9.54 7.33
N VAL A 89 18.25 -10.73 7.06
CA VAL A 89 18.74 -11.61 5.99
C VAL A 89 18.56 -10.94 4.62
N ALA A 90 17.36 -10.45 4.31
CA ALA A 90 17.08 -9.81 3.03
C ALA A 90 17.98 -8.59 2.78
N MET A 91 18.09 -7.69 3.77
CA MET A 91 18.93 -6.50 3.68
C MET A 91 20.42 -6.84 3.57
N ALA A 92 20.90 -7.87 4.28
CA ALA A 92 22.30 -8.32 4.17
C ALA A 92 22.61 -8.84 2.76
N VAL A 93 21.70 -9.63 2.17
CA VAL A 93 21.85 -10.14 0.80
C VAL A 93 21.75 -9.01 -0.23
N CYS A 94 20.81 -8.07 -0.07
CA CYS A 94 20.73 -6.86 -0.92
C CYS A 94 21.99 -5.99 -0.82
N ALA A 95 22.52 -5.78 0.40
CA ALA A 95 23.75 -5.02 0.60
C ALA A 95 24.97 -5.72 0.00
N PHE A 96 25.03 -7.05 0.09
CA PHE A 96 26.06 -7.84 -0.57
C PHE A 96 25.98 -7.75 -2.10
N ALA A 97 24.78 -7.87 -2.69
CA ALA A 97 24.58 -7.67 -4.12
C ALA A 97 24.98 -6.26 -4.57
N ALA A 98 24.62 -5.23 -3.79
CA ALA A 98 25.04 -3.86 -4.02
C ALA A 98 26.58 -3.71 -3.95
N PHE A 99 27.24 -4.32 -2.96
CA PHE A 99 28.69 -4.34 -2.83
C PHE A 99 29.37 -4.97 -4.06
N VAL A 100 28.86 -6.11 -4.54
CA VAL A 100 29.34 -6.73 -5.79
C VAL A 100 29.19 -5.77 -6.97
N SER A 101 28.04 -5.08 -7.08
CA SER A 101 27.84 -4.08 -8.13
C SER A 101 28.83 -2.91 -8.06
N PHE A 102 29.04 -2.36 -6.86
CA PHE A 102 30.02 -1.30 -6.64
C PHE A 102 31.45 -1.76 -6.97
N SER A 103 31.81 -2.99 -6.62
CA SER A 103 33.14 -3.55 -6.90
C SER A 103 33.40 -3.77 -8.40
N ARG A 104 32.34 -3.98 -9.19
CA ARG A 104 32.41 -4.07 -10.66
C ARG A 104 32.48 -2.70 -11.34
N GLY A 105 32.32 -1.61 -10.58
CA GLY A 105 32.27 -0.26 -11.14
C GLY A 105 31.04 -0.04 -12.02
N GLU A 106 29.92 -0.72 -11.73
CA GLU A 106 28.69 -0.54 -12.51
C GLU A 106 28.27 0.94 -12.44
N PRO A 107 28.19 1.62 -13.60
CA PRO A 107 27.70 2.99 -13.63
C PRO A 107 26.27 2.98 -13.10
N ASN A 108 25.81 4.10 -12.54
CA ASN A 108 24.42 4.25 -12.11
C ASN A 108 24.03 3.47 -10.83
N SER A 109 24.98 2.92 -10.06
CA SER A 109 24.68 2.44 -8.70
C SER A 109 24.68 3.59 -7.67
N SER A 110 23.79 3.56 -6.68
CA SER A 110 23.62 4.62 -5.65
C SER A 110 23.62 4.08 -4.23
N VAL A 111 24.52 4.57 -3.38
CA VAL A 111 24.49 4.28 -1.93
C VAL A 111 23.20 4.82 -1.30
N ASN A 112 22.70 5.97 -1.76
CA ASN A 112 21.46 6.56 -1.23
C ASN A 112 20.25 5.65 -1.48
N SER A 113 20.16 5.01 -2.66
CA SER A 113 19.08 4.06 -2.95
C SER A 113 19.14 2.82 -2.06
N LEU A 114 20.35 2.34 -1.74
CA LEU A 114 20.51 1.24 -0.76
C LEU A 114 20.08 1.67 0.64
N LEU A 115 20.53 2.84 1.12
CA LEU A 115 20.13 3.36 2.43
C LEU A 115 18.62 3.60 2.52
N LEU A 116 18.01 4.09 1.43
CA LEU A 116 16.57 4.29 1.35
C LEU A 116 15.82 2.95 1.36
N LEU A 117 16.36 1.89 0.73
CA LEU A 117 15.81 0.54 0.85
C LEU A 117 15.85 0.09 2.32
N LEU A 118 17.02 0.16 2.97
CA LEU A 118 17.18 -0.24 4.36
C LEU A 118 16.18 0.51 5.27
N ALA A 119 16.08 1.84 5.11
CA ALA A 119 15.21 2.68 5.89
C ALA A 119 13.72 2.39 5.64
N THR A 120 13.29 2.35 4.38
CA THR A 120 11.87 2.17 4.01
C THR A 120 11.28 0.88 4.59
N TYR A 121 12.05 -0.21 4.68
CA TYR A 121 11.54 -1.48 5.20
C TYR A 121 11.80 -1.71 6.69
N ALA A 122 12.61 -0.89 7.36
CA ALA A 122 12.87 -1.04 8.79
C ALA A 122 11.59 -1.04 9.65
N PRO A 123 10.58 -0.17 9.41
CA PRO A 123 9.33 -0.18 10.19
C PRO A 123 8.55 -1.50 10.13
N PHE A 124 8.74 -2.34 9.10
CA PHE A 124 8.10 -3.65 8.99
C PHE A 124 8.66 -4.69 9.98
N CYS A 125 9.78 -4.38 10.64
CA CYS A 125 10.31 -5.16 11.76
C CYS A 125 9.48 -5.00 13.04
N LEU A 126 8.55 -4.05 13.08
CA LEU A 126 7.74 -3.73 14.25
C LEU A 126 6.33 -4.33 14.14
N GLY A 127 5.68 -4.54 15.28
CA GLY A 127 4.28 -4.94 15.34
C GLY A 127 3.62 -4.53 16.65
N LEU A 128 2.29 -4.41 16.62
CA LEU A 128 1.47 -4.24 17.80
C LEU A 128 1.40 -5.55 18.57
N ALA A 129 1.33 -5.48 19.91
CA ALA A 129 1.04 -6.66 20.70
C ALA A 129 -0.36 -7.19 20.38
N ARG A 130 -0.53 -8.53 20.41
CA ARG A 130 -1.77 -9.22 20.04
C ARG A 130 -3.03 -8.66 20.70
N ALA A 131 -2.96 -8.30 21.98
CA ALA A 131 -4.09 -7.74 22.72
C ALA A 131 -4.54 -6.38 22.14
N HIS A 132 -3.60 -5.54 21.72
CA HIS A 132 -3.89 -4.24 21.12
C HIS A 132 -4.33 -4.39 19.66
N SER A 133 -3.72 -5.31 18.90
CA SER A 133 -3.98 -5.44 17.46
C SER A 133 -5.43 -5.81 17.15
N THR A 134 -6.04 -6.72 17.92
CA THR A 134 -7.42 -7.17 17.73
C THR A 134 -8.45 -6.09 18.03
N VAL A 135 -8.16 -5.19 18.97
CA VAL A 135 -9.05 -4.07 19.35
C VAL A 135 -8.86 -2.87 18.44
N VAL A 136 -7.63 -2.56 18.05
CA VAL A 136 -7.28 -1.34 17.32
C VAL A 136 -7.54 -1.47 15.82
N LEU A 137 -7.27 -2.63 15.20
CA LEU A 137 -7.41 -2.80 13.74
C LEU A 137 -8.81 -2.45 13.22
N PRO A 138 -9.91 -2.96 13.80
CA PRO A 138 -11.25 -2.63 13.31
C PRO A 138 -11.48 -1.11 13.42
N ARG A 139 -11.11 -0.49 14.54
CA ARG A 139 -11.31 0.95 14.70
C ARG A 139 -10.50 1.75 13.68
N LEU A 140 -9.26 1.34 13.38
CA LEU A 140 -8.43 1.98 12.37
C LEU A 140 -9.00 1.83 10.97
N LEU A 141 -9.51 0.64 10.62
CA LEU A 141 -10.18 0.41 9.33
C LEU A 141 -11.45 1.27 9.19
N ASP A 142 -12.18 1.55 10.27
CA ASP A 142 -13.32 2.47 10.21
C ASP A 142 -12.85 3.91 9.92
N ARG A 143 -11.72 4.34 10.51
CA ARG A 143 -11.09 5.63 10.20
C ARG A 143 -10.60 5.69 8.75
N PHE A 144 -9.98 4.61 8.28
CA PHE A 144 -9.56 4.47 6.89
C PHE A 144 -10.71 4.66 5.91
N VAL A 145 -11.85 3.99 6.15
CA VAL A 145 -13.04 4.15 5.31
C VAL A 145 -13.56 5.58 5.33
N ILE A 146 -13.57 6.25 6.49
CA ILE A 146 -13.99 7.66 6.57
C ILE A 146 -13.06 8.55 5.72
N MET A 147 -11.75 8.41 5.90
CA MET A 147 -10.75 9.20 5.18
C MET A 147 -10.81 8.96 3.66
N THR A 148 -10.92 7.71 3.24
CA THR A 148 -11.06 7.36 1.82
C THR A 148 -12.43 7.72 1.26
N SER A 149 -13.48 7.83 2.09
CA SER A 149 -14.77 8.38 1.66
C SER A 149 -14.68 9.90 1.40
N ILE A 150 -13.86 10.62 2.18
CA ILE A 150 -13.55 12.03 1.89
C ILE A 150 -12.80 12.14 0.56
N LEU A 151 -11.76 11.32 0.38
CA LEU A 151 -11.03 11.23 -0.89
C LEU A 151 -11.97 10.90 -2.07
N ALA A 152 -12.93 9.99 -1.88
CA ALA A 152 -13.92 9.63 -2.88
C ALA A 152 -14.85 10.81 -3.23
N GLY A 153 -15.31 11.54 -2.22
CA GLY A 153 -16.11 12.75 -2.40
C GLY A 153 -15.37 13.82 -3.19
N LEU A 154 -14.10 14.08 -2.84
CA LEU A 154 -13.23 14.99 -3.58
C LEU A 154 -13.00 14.54 -5.02
N ALA A 155 -12.80 13.23 -5.25
CA ALA A 155 -12.60 12.70 -6.59
C ALA A 155 -13.85 12.87 -7.48
N VAL A 156 -15.04 12.62 -6.94
CA VAL A 156 -16.31 12.84 -7.66
C VAL A 156 -16.54 14.33 -7.89
N LEU A 157 -16.29 15.17 -6.88
CA LEU A 157 -16.44 16.62 -6.99
C LEU A 157 -15.53 17.21 -8.07
N GLN A 158 -14.24 16.85 -8.08
CA GLN A 158 -13.28 17.29 -9.09
C GLN A 158 -13.77 17.00 -10.51
N PHE A 159 -14.34 15.81 -10.73
CA PHE A 159 -14.83 15.43 -12.05
C PHE A 159 -16.17 16.13 -12.37
N ALA A 160 -17.09 16.23 -11.41
CA ALA A 160 -18.39 16.86 -11.58
C ALA A 160 -18.28 18.36 -11.90
N ILE A 161 -17.37 19.08 -11.25
CA ILE A 161 -17.15 20.52 -11.54
C ILE A 161 -16.60 20.69 -12.96
N GLN A 162 -15.73 19.79 -13.43
CA GLN A 162 -15.26 19.81 -14.82
C GLN A 162 -16.39 19.59 -15.84
N LEU A 163 -17.33 18.70 -15.54
CA LEU A 163 -18.53 18.51 -16.37
C LEU A 163 -19.42 19.77 -16.40
N ALA A 164 -19.35 20.63 -15.39
CA ALA A 164 -20.02 21.93 -15.37
C ALA A 164 -19.27 23.04 -16.12
N GLY A 165 -18.17 22.71 -16.81
CA GLY A 165 -17.39 23.63 -17.65
C GLY A 165 -16.16 24.23 -16.97
N TRP A 166 -15.79 23.78 -15.77
CA TRP A 166 -14.54 24.22 -15.14
C TRP A 166 -13.33 23.51 -15.75
N THR A 167 -12.34 24.27 -16.18
CA THR A 167 -11.05 23.71 -16.61
C THR A 167 -10.19 23.45 -15.38
N TYR A 168 -9.81 22.18 -15.17
CA TYR A 168 -9.00 21.79 -14.03
C TYR A 168 -7.59 22.40 -14.10
N THR A 169 -7.19 23.06 -13.01
CA THR A 169 -5.80 23.46 -12.74
C THR A 169 -5.32 22.77 -11.48
N ASP A 170 -4.02 22.47 -11.41
CA ASP A 170 -3.44 21.77 -10.28
C ASP A 170 -3.22 22.71 -9.09
N ILE A 171 -4.26 22.85 -8.26
CA ILE A 171 -4.30 23.78 -7.12
C ILE A 171 -3.12 23.56 -6.15
N ILE A 172 -2.64 22.33 -5.98
CA ILE A 172 -1.54 22.04 -5.06
C ILE A 172 -0.20 22.52 -5.65
N GLU A 173 -0.04 22.41 -6.97
CA GLU A 173 1.13 22.94 -7.68
C GLU A 173 1.23 24.46 -7.57
N ASP A 174 0.09 25.16 -7.60
CA ASP A 174 0.04 26.62 -7.45
C ASP A 174 0.40 27.10 -6.02
N ILE A 175 0.21 26.26 -5.00
CA ILE A 175 0.38 26.63 -3.59
C ILE A 175 1.73 26.15 -3.01
N VAL A 176 2.16 24.95 -3.38
CA VAL A 176 3.34 24.30 -2.79
C VAL A 176 4.55 24.54 -3.69
N PRO A 177 5.70 25.01 -3.14
CA PRO A 177 6.88 25.23 -3.96
C PRO A 177 7.33 23.94 -4.68
N PRO A 178 7.78 24.02 -5.94
CA PRO A 178 8.06 22.83 -6.76
C PRO A 178 9.03 21.83 -6.14
N ASN A 179 10.01 22.31 -5.36
CA ASN A 179 10.99 21.47 -4.67
C ASN A 179 10.42 20.63 -3.50
N PHE A 180 9.19 20.90 -3.09
CA PHE A 180 8.44 20.10 -2.11
C PHE A 180 7.37 19.22 -2.76
N LEU A 181 7.28 19.20 -4.09
CA LEU A 181 6.35 18.38 -4.83
C LEU A 181 7.01 17.11 -5.34
N ALA A 182 6.18 16.10 -5.55
CA ALA A 182 6.59 14.85 -6.14
C ALA A 182 6.94 15.02 -7.63
N GLU A 183 8.23 14.88 -7.96
CA GLU A 183 8.72 14.91 -9.33
C GLU A 183 8.51 13.55 -10.03
N ASN A 184 8.42 13.56 -11.36
CA ASN A 184 8.28 12.36 -12.22
C ASN A 184 6.97 11.56 -12.03
N PHE A 185 5.95 12.17 -11.43
CA PHE A 185 4.59 11.62 -11.39
C PHE A 185 3.67 12.41 -12.30
N ASN A 186 2.76 11.72 -12.97
CA ASN A 186 1.75 12.38 -13.80
C ASN A 186 0.52 12.71 -12.94
N THR A 187 0.63 13.80 -12.17
CA THR A 187 -0.40 14.23 -11.21
C THR A 187 -1.72 14.57 -11.90
N SER A 188 -1.64 15.20 -13.07
CA SER A 188 -2.76 15.85 -13.73
C SER A 188 -2.66 15.68 -15.25
N TYR A 189 -3.51 14.82 -15.83
CA TYR A 189 -3.55 14.60 -17.28
C TYR A 189 -4.96 14.32 -17.81
N PRO A 190 -5.23 14.65 -19.08
CA PRO A 190 -6.56 14.51 -19.66
C PRO A 190 -6.98 13.05 -19.82
N VAL A 191 -8.30 12.80 -19.82
CA VAL A 191 -8.91 11.48 -20.03
C VAL A 191 -8.48 10.88 -21.36
N ARG A 192 -8.39 11.73 -22.39
CA ARG A 192 -7.90 11.43 -23.73
C ARG A 192 -7.06 12.60 -24.23
N TYR A 193 -6.07 12.33 -25.08
CA TYR A 193 -5.31 13.39 -25.75
C TYR A 193 -6.25 14.40 -26.43
N GLY A 194 -6.05 15.70 -26.13
CA GLY A 194 -6.88 16.79 -26.62
C GLY A 194 -8.25 16.96 -25.93
N SER A 195 -8.52 16.25 -24.83
CA SER A 195 -9.75 16.45 -24.05
C SER A 195 -9.57 17.50 -22.96
N ASP A 196 -10.58 18.35 -22.76
CA ASP A 196 -10.63 19.31 -21.64
C ASP A 196 -10.94 18.65 -20.29
N LEU A 197 -11.33 17.37 -20.29
CA LEU A 197 -11.63 16.62 -19.08
C LEU A 197 -10.37 15.93 -18.56
N TYR A 198 -9.99 16.27 -17.34
CA TYR A 198 -8.89 15.67 -16.60
C TYR A 198 -9.37 14.54 -15.71
N LYS A 199 -8.53 13.51 -15.64
CA LYS A 199 -8.75 12.40 -14.72
C LYS A 199 -8.69 12.88 -13.28
N SER A 200 -9.57 12.34 -12.45
CA SER A 200 -9.63 12.75 -11.06
C SER A 200 -8.49 12.14 -10.23
N ASN A 201 -7.72 12.99 -9.57
CA ASN A 201 -6.72 12.62 -8.54
C ASN A 201 -7.19 13.03 -7.13
N ALA A 202 -8.42 13.54 -7.00
CA ALA A 202 -8.99 14.13 -5.79
C ALA A 202 -8.23 15.39 -5.29
N PHE A 203 -7.56 16.12 -6.19
CA PHE A 203 -6.65 17.25 -5.93
C PHE A 203 -5.35 16.89 -5.18
N ILE A 204 -5.42 15.94 -4.26
CA ILE A 204 -4.36 15.59 -3.31
C ILE A 204 -3.60 14.32 -3.65
N GLY A 205 -4.18 13.43 -4.46
CA GLY A 205 -3.57 12.15 -4.79
C GLY A 205 -2.37 12.32 -5.71
N LEU A 206 -1.39 11.44 -5.56
CA LEU A 206 -0.15 11.49 -6.32
C LEU A 206 -0.37 11.32 -7.84
N GLU A 207 -1.26 10.41 -8.21
CA GLU A 207 -1.75 10.24 -9.57
C GLU A 207 -3.20 9.75 -9.52
N PRO A 208 -3.99 9.94 -10.58
CA PRO A 208 -5.31 9.30 -10.71
C PRO A 208 -5.26 7.77 -10.49
N SER A 209 -4.13 7.13 -10.86
CA SER A 209 -3.95 5.69 -10.66
C SER A 209 -3.81 5.30 -9.19
N PHE A 210 -3.01 6.02 -8.42
CA PHE A 210 -2.88 5.86 -6.96
C PHE A 210 -4.20 6.15 -6.25
N THR A 211 -4.88 7.24 -6.61
CA THR A 211 -6.19 7.58 -6.05
C THR A 211 -7.19 6.45 -6.29
N SER A 212 -7.27 5.92 -7.52
CA SER A 212 -8.12 4.77 -7.87
C SER A 212 -7.83 3.53 -7.03
N GLN A 213 -6.56 3.20 -6.82
CA GLN A 213 -6.14 2.06 -6.01
C GLN A 213 -6.46 2.24 -4.52
N PHE A 214 -6.24 3.42 -3.94
CA PHE A 214 -6.61 3.74 -2.56
C PHE A 214 -8.13 3.66 -2.34
N LEU A 215 -8.91 4.19 -3.29
CA LEU A 215 -10.38 4.07 -3.28
C LEU A 215 -10.84 2.61 -3.40
N ALA A 216 -10.17 1.80 -4.22
CA ALA A 216 -10.44 0.37 -4.33
C ALA A 216 -10.16 -0.37 -3.01
N VAL A 217 -9.05 -0.07 -2.32
CA VAL A 217 -8.81 -0.61 -0.96
C VAL A 217 -9.90 -0.11 0.01
N GLY A 218 -10.29 1.17 -0.06
CA GLY A 218 -11.39 1.74 0.72
C GLY A 218 -12.71 0.99 0.53
N LEU A 219 -13.05 0.63 -0.71
CA LEU A 219 -14.21 -0.18 -1.04
C LEU A 219 -14.09 -1.62 -0.51
N VAL A 220 -12.92 -2.26 -0.66
CA VAL A 220 -12.69 -3.61 -0.11
C VAL A 220 -12.87 -3.62 1.40
N VAL A 221 -12.27 -2.65 2.11
CA VAL A 221 -12.43 -2.51 3.56
C VAL A 221 -13.90 -2.23 3.91
N SER A 222 -14.60 -1.39 3.15
CA SER A 222 -16.03 -1.10 3.33
C SER A 222 -16.89 -2.37 3.24
N VAL A 223 -16.61 -3.25 2.27
CA VAL A 223 -17.28 -4.56 2.13
C VAL A 223 -16.93 -5.49 3.30
N LEU A 224 -15.66 -5.57 3.70
CA LEU A 224 -15.23 -6.39 4.84
C LEU A 224 -15.82 -5.91 6.17
N ARG A 225 -16.11 -4.61 6.29
CA ARG A 225 -16.69 -3.98 7.49
C ARG A 225 -18.20 -3.77 7.42
N ARG A 226 -18.85 -4.18 6.33
CA ARG A 226 -20.31 -4.06 6.11
C ARG A 226 -20.82 -2.64 6.33
N THR A 227 -20.15 -1.67 5.72
CA THR A 227 -20.55 -0.27 5.82
C THR A 227 -21.86 0.00 5.07
N THR A 228 -22.40 1.21 5.21
CA THR A 228 -23.62 1.64 4.52
C THR A 228 -23.47 1.58 2.99
N TRP A 229 -24.56 1.22 2.31
CA TRP A 229 -24.59 1.02 0.85
C TRP A 229 -24.22 2.29 0.05
N TRP A 230 -24.55 3.48 0.55
CA TRP A 230 -24.23 4.73 -0.13
C TRP A 230 -22.71 4.95 -0.26
N ARG A 231 -21.90 4.46 0.70
CA ARG A 231 -20.43 4.54 0.61
C ARG A 231 -19.90 3.68 -0.52
N VAL A 232 -20.49 2.50 -0.72
CA VAL A 232 -20.16 1.62 -1.84
C VAL A 232 -20.42 2.33 -3.16
N LEU A 233 -21.59 2.96 -3.30
CA LEU A 233 -21.90 3.76 -4.49
C LEU A 233 -20.93 4.91 -4.69
N LEU A 234 -20.61 5.66 -3.63
CA LEU A 234 -19.63 6.75 -3.67
C LEU A 234 -18.25 6.27 -4.16
N PHE A 235 -17.74 5.15 -3.62
CA PHE A 235 -16.46 4.59 -4.06
C PHE A 235 -16.49 4.17 -5.53
N ILE A 236 -17.57 3.55 -5.99
CA ILE A 236 -17.73 3.14 -7.39
C ILE A 236 -17.67 4.38 -8.30
N LEU A 237 -18.45 5.42 -7.98
CA LEU A 237 -18.46 6.67 -8.75
C LEU A 237 -17.09 7.35 -8.75
N ALA A 238 -16.40 7.37 -7.61
CA ALA A 238 -15.07 7.94 -7.49
C ALA A 238 -14.00 7.16 -8.27
N ILE A 239 -14.04 5.82 -8.25
CA ILE A 239 -13.12 5.00 -9.06
C ILE A 239 -13.37 5.25 -10.55
N LEU A 240 -14.63 5.35 -10.97
CA LEU A 240 -14.96 5.67 -12.36
C LEU A 240 -14.46 7.07 -12.76
N SER A 241 -14.55 8.07 -11.87
CA SER A 241 -14.07 9.43 -12.15
C SER A 241 -12.55 9.55 -12.26
N THR A 242 -11.78 8.60 -11.70
CA THR A 242 -10.33 8.53 -11.90
C THR A 242 -9.94 8.05 -13.30
N VAL A 243 -10.86 7.41 -14.04
CA VAL A 243 -10.61 6.80 -15.36
C VAL A 243 -9.28 6.03 -15.41
N SER A 244 -9.04 5.23 -14.36
CA SER A 244 -7.84 4.39 -14.21
C SER A 244 -8.23 2.92 -14.10
N GLY A 245 -7.60 2.06 -14.92
CA GLY A 245 -7.83 0.61 -14.87
C GLY A 245 -7.25 -0.06 -13.63
N THR A 246 -6.28 0.56 -12.96
CA THR A 246 -5.55 -0.09 -11.84
C THR A 246 -6.42 -0.34 -10.61
N GLY A 247 -7.31 0.57 -10.24
CA GLY A 247 -8.28 0.34 -9.16
C GLY A 247 -9.25 -0.79 -9.49
N ILE A 248 -9.67 -0.90 -10.76
CA ILE A 248 -10.55 -1.98 -11.24
C ILE A 248 -9.83 -3.33 -11.19
N LEU A 249 -8.57 -3.41 -11.63
CA LEU A 249 -7.75 -4.61 -11.52
C LEU A 249 -7.62 -5.06 -10.05
N LEU A 250 -7.39 -4.11 -9.13
CA LEU A 250 -7.30 -4.38 -7.70
C LEU A 250 -8.62 -4.93 -7.14
N LEU A 251 -9.77 -4.38 -7.55
CA LEU A 251 -11.08 -4.90 -7.19
C LEU A 251 -11.35 -6.29 -7.78
N GLY A 252 -10.89 -6.56 -9.00
CA GLY A 252 -10.97 -7.88 -9.63
C GLY A 252 -10.27 -8.94 -8.78
N VAL A 253 -9.02 -8.70 -8.40
CA VAL A 253 -8.25 -9.60 -7.51
C VAL A 253 -8.93 -9.73 -6.15
N ALA A 254 -9.34 -8.62 -5.52
CA ALA A 254 -10.05 -8.66 -4.25
C ALA A 254 -11.35 -9.48 -4.33
N SER A 255 -12.08 -9.40 -5.44
CA SER A 255 -13.31 -10.15 -5.69
C SER A 255 -13.04 -11.64 -5.85
N VAL A 256 -11.97 -12.03 -6.56
CA VAL A 256 -11.51 -13.42 -6.66
C VAL A 256 -11.14 -13.97 -5.28
N LEU A 257 -10.40 -13.19 -4.48
CA LEU A 257 -10.04 -13.59 -3.11
C LEU A 257 -11.27 -13.73 -2.20
N LEU A 258 -12.24 -12.81 -2.31
CA LEU A 258 -13.53 -12.91 -1.62
C LEU A 258 -14.34 -14.13 -2.06
N ALA A 259 -14.34 -14.42 -3.36
CA ALA A 259 -14.98 -15.59 -3.97
C ALA A 259 -14.39 -16.91 -3.45
N ILE A 260 -13.06 -17.04 -3.47
CA ILE A 260 -12.36 -18.20 -2.91
C ILE A 260 -12.70 -18.37 -1.43
N HIS A 261 -12.81 -17.27 -0.68
CA HIS A 261 -13.12 -17.34 0.74
C HIS A 261 -14.59 -17.65 1.04
N LYS A 262 -15.55 -17.14 0.25
CA LYS A 262 -17.00 -17.30 0.47
C LYS A 262 -17.63 -18.50 -0.27
N GLY A 263 -16.92 -19.08 -1.23
CA GLY A 263 -17.38 -20.19 -2.05
C GLY A 263 -18.19 -19.78 -3.29
N LEU A 264 -18.61 -20.79 -4.05
CA LEU A 264 -19.15 -20.66 -5.40
C LEU A 264 -20.37 -19.72 -5.49
N LYS A 265 -21.30 -19.77 -4.52
CA LYS A 265 -22.53 -18.96 -4.57
C LYS A 265 -22.25 -17.45 -4.57
N PHE A 266 -21.32 -17.00 -3.73
CA PHE A 266 -20.91 -15.60 -3.70
C PHE A 266 -20.23 -15.20 -5.01
N THR A 267 -19.36 -16.09 -5.52
CA THR A 267 -18.67 -15.91 -6.80
C THR A 267 -19.65 -15.69 -7.94
N LEU A 268 -20.68 -16.54 -8.06
CA LEU A 268 -21.72 -16.42 -9.08
C LEU A 268 -22.50 -15.12 -8.94
N SER A 269 -22.87 -14.72 -7.72
CA SER A 269 -23.58 -13.45 -7.49
C SER A 269 -22.73 -12.23 -7.84
N ALA A 270 -21.44 -12.24 -7.50
CA ALA A 270 -20.51 -11.16 -7.84
C ALA A 270 -20.30 -11.07 -9.36
N LEU A 271 -20.12 -12.21 -10.02
CA LEU A 271 -19.97 -12.28 -11.48
C LEU A 271 -21.23 -11.80 -12.20
N ALA A 272 -22.42 -12.14 -11.69
CA ALA A 272 -23.68 -11.64 -12.23
C ALA A 272 -23.78 -10.11 -12.11
N VAL A 273 -23.43 -9.53 -10.96
CA VAL A 273 -23.41 -8.07 -10.78
C VAL A 273 -22.40 -7.40 -11.71
N VAL A 274 -21.18 -7.92 -11.80
CA VAL A 274 -20.16 -7.40 -12.73
C VAL A 274 -20.62 -7.52 -14.18
N GLY A 275 -21.23 -8.64 -14.56
CA GLY A 275 -21.79 -8.85 -15.89
C GLY A 275 -22.91 -7.86 -16.23
N ILE A 276 -23.81 -7.57 -15.28
CA ILE A 276 -24.85 -6.56 -15.44
C ILE A 276 -24.24 -5.17 -15.59
N LEU A 277 -23.27 -4.80 -14.75
CA LEU A 277 -22.61 -3.50 -14.82
C LEU A 277 -21.84 -3.33 -16.14
N ALA A 278 -21.10 -4.36 -16.57
CA ALA A 278 -20.42 -4.37 -17.86
C ALA A 278 -21.41 -4.28 -19.02
N GLY A 279 -22.54 -5.00 -18.93
CA GLY A 279 -23.63 -4.91 -19.89
C GLY A 279 -24.21 -3.50 -19.99
N ILE A 280 -24.53 -2.86 -18.86
CA ILE A 280 -25.02 -1.47 -18.84
C ILE A 280 -23.99 -0.52 -19.43
N LEU A 281 -22.72 -0.63 -19.00
CA LEU A 281 -21.63 0.22 -19.49
C LEU A 281 -21.42 0.04 -21.00
N SER A 282 -21.65 -1.15 -21.55
CA SER A 282 -21.50 -1.44 -22.98
C SER A 282 -22.40 -0.58 -23.89
N PHE A 283 -23.52 -0.09 -23.36
CA PHE A 283 -24.44 0.80 -24.07
C PHE A 283 -24.08 2.29 -23.96
N THR A 284 -23.00 2.62 -23.25
CA THR A 284 -22.55 4.00 -23.05
C THR A 284 -21.32 4.31 -23.90
N PRO A 285 -21.07 5.58 -24.27
CA PRO A 285 -19.80 5.97 -24.91
C PRO A 285 -18.56 5.61 -24.08
N ALA A 286 -18.72 5.44 -22.76
CA ALA A 286 -17.65 4.98 -21.88
C ALA A 286 -17.19 3.55 -22.21
N ALA A 287 -18.04 2.70 -22.81
CA ALA A 287 -17.67 1.36 -23.26
C ALA A 287 -16.44 1.38 -24.16
N LYS A 288 -16.40 2.32 -25.11
CA LYS A 288 -15.29 2.45 -26.06
C LYS A 288 -14.01 2.85 -25.33
N ILE A 289 -14.10 3.81 -24.40
CA ILE A 289 -12.95 4.22 -23.57
C ILE A 289 -12.40 3.04 -22.77
N PHE A 290 -13.27 2.22 -22.15
CA PHE A 290 -12.82 1.04 -21.40
C PHE A 290 -12.32 -0.09 -22.30
N ALA A 291 -12.91 -0.28 -23.49
CA ALA A 291 -12.45 -1.27 -24.48
C ALA A 291 -11.06 -0.93 -25.02
N ASP A 292 -10.83 0.35 -25.36
CA ASP A 292 -9.52 0.86 -25.79
C ASP A 292 -8.47 0.71 -24.67
N ARG A 293 -8.89 0.76 -23.40
CA ARG A 293 -8.03 0.51 -22.24
C ARG A 293 -7.72 -0.98 -22.01
N ALA A 294 -8.63 -1.88 -22.38
CA ALA A 294 -8.42 -3.32 -22.24
C ALA A 294 -7.35 -3.84 -23.22
N THR A 295 -7.25 -3.24 -24.39
CA THR A 295 -6.20 -3.53 -25.40
C THR A 295 -4.95 -2.67 -25.22
N GLU A 296 -4.90 -1.82 -24.20
CA GLU A 296 -3.79 -0.89 -23.97
C GLU A 296 -2.45 -1.66 -23.82
N THR A 297 -2.46 -2.83 -23.18
CA THR A 297 -1.25 -3.65 -22.97
C THR A 297 -0.55 -4.11 -24.25
N SER A 298 -1.25 -4.16 -25.40
CA SER A 298 -0.66 -4.57 -26.67
C SER A 298 -0.10 -3.41 -27.51
N SER A 299 -0.29 -2.16 -27.07
CA SER A 299 0.37 -0.99 -27.69
C SER A 299 1.61 -0.62 -26.89
N SER A 300 2.77 -0.55 -27.56
CA SER A 300 4.07 -0.26 -26.94
C SER A 300 4.17 1.14 -26.32
N GLU A 301 3.33 2.09 -26.75
CA GLU A 301 3.38 3.49 -26.27
C GLU A 301 2.38 3.77 -25.13
N SER A 302 1.75 2.73 -24.63
CA SER A 302 0.62 2.87 -23.75
C SER A 302 1.01 2.90 -22.28
N SER A 303 0.19 3.56 -21.45
CA SER A 303 0.44 3.64 -20.01
C SER A 303 0.34 2.28 -19.32
N GLY A 304 -0.41 1.34 -19.90
CA GLY A 304 -0.48 -0.05 -19.44
C GLY A 304 0.78 -0.84 -19.77
N ASN A 305 1.28 -0.74 -21.01
CA ASN A 305 2.48 -1.45 -21.46
C ASN A 305 3.73 -1.00 -20.68
N LEU A 306 3.89 0.32 -20.50
CA LEU A 306 4.99 0.95 -19.74
C LEU A 306 5.03 0.59 -18.24
N ARG A 307 3.98 -0.03 -17.71
CA ARG A 307 3.87 -0.47 -16.31
C ARG A 307 3.91 -1.99 -16.14
N PHE A 308 3.34 -2.74 -17.10
CA PHE A 308 3.09 -4.18 -16.94
C PHE A 308 3.84 -5.06 -17.92
N VAL A 309 4.43 -4.52 -18.99
CA VAL A 309 5.10 -5.30 -20.04
C VAL A 309 6.54 -4.84 -20.22
N THR A 310 6.77 -3.60 -20.66
CA THR A 310 8.12 -3.07 -20.96
C THR A 310 9.10 -3.25 -19.80
N PRO A 311 8.74 -2.97 -18.53
CA PRO A 311 9.67 -3.17 -17.41
C PRO A 311 10.15 -4.62 -17.26
N TYR A 312 9.29 -5.60 -17.57
CA TYR A 312 9.63 -7.02 -17.48
C TYR A 312 10.50 -7.46 -18.65
N GLU A 313 10.20 -7.02 -19.87
CA GLU A 313 11.02 -7.27 -21.07
C GLU A 313 12.43 -6.70 -20.86
N ARG A 314 12.54 -5.42 -20.46
CA ARG A 314 13.83 -4.77 -20.18
C ARG A 314 14.60 -5.47 -19.07
N THR A 315 13.91 -5.91 -18.02
CA THR A 315 14.54 -6.65 -16.93
C THR A 315 15.05 -8.01 -17.42
N TYR A 316 14.28 -8.71 -18.24
CA TYR A 316 14.68 -10.00 -18.80
C TYR A 316 15.90 -9.84 -19.70
N ASP A 317 15.85 -8.92 -20.66
CA ASP A 317 16.95 -8.67 -21.61
C ASP A 317 18.24 -8.31 -20.87
N ASN A 318 18.17 -7.38 -19.92
CA ASN A 318 19.32 -6.95 -19.15
C ASN A 318 19.91 -8.06 -18.26
N LEU A 319 19.06 -8.85 -17.60
CA LEU A 319 19.53 -9.96 -16.76
C LEU A 319 20.09 -11.12 -17.59
N ALA A 320 19.66 -11.28 -18.85
CA ALA A 320 20.18 -12.28 -19.78
C ALA A 320 21.57 -11.95 -20.32
N ASP A 321 21.98 -10.66 -20.31
CA ASP A 321 23.27 -10.21 -20.82
C ASP A 321 24.47 -10.87 -20.14
N SER A 322 24.39 -11.15 -18.83
CA SER A 322 25.47 -11.83 -18.11
C SER A 322 25.01 -12.60 -16.88
N PRO A 323 25.60 -13.77 -16.56
CA PRO A 323 25.27 -14.52 -15.35
C PRO A 323 25.46 -13.71 -14.06
N GLN A 324 26.43 -12.78 -14.04
CA GLN A 324 26.68 -11.94 -12.89
C GLN A 324 25.54 -10.95 -12.64
N ARG A 325 25.00 -10.33 -13.69
CA ARG A 325 23.80 -9.46 -13.58
C ARG A 325 22.59 -10.28 -13.17
N THR A 326 22.40 -11.49 -13.70
CA THR A 326 21.32 -12.39 -13.25
C THR A 326 21.37 -12.64 -11.74
N LEU A 327 22.56 -12.89 -11.19
CA LEU A 327 22.72 -13.24 -9.77
C LEU A 327 22.68 -12.04 -8.83
N PHE A 328 23.30 -10.91 -9.20
CA PHE A 328 23.55 -9.77 -8.32
C PHE A 328 22.94 -8.43 -8.78
N GLY A 329 22.31 -8.39 -9.96
CA GLY A 329 21.70 -7.18 -10.53
C GLY A 329 22.72 -6.17 -11.05
N ASN A 330 22.23 -4.95 -11.35
CA ASN A 330 23.05 -3.81 -11.80
C ASN A 330 23.38 -2.83 -10.67
N GLY A 331 22.86 -3.07 -9.48
CA GLY A 331 23.04 -2.25 -8.29
C GLY A 331 21.88 -1.28 -7.99
N PRO A 332 21.87 -0.70 -6.79
CA PRO A 332 20.75 0.09 -6.27
C PRO A 332 20.51 1.38 -7.08
N GLY A 333 19.25 1.66 -7.41
CA GLY A 333 18.85 2.87 -8.13
C GLY A 333 19.12 2.85 -9.63
N TRP A 334 19.58 1.72 -10.20
CA TRP A 334 19.83 1.61 -11.64
C TRP A 334 18.55 1.82 -12.46
N SER A 335 17.43 1.24 -12.00
CA SER A 335 16.16 1.27 -12.74
C SER A 335 15.61 2.70 -12.91
N ASP A 336 15.85 3.57 -11.93
CA ASP A 336 15.37 4.95 -11.96
C ASP A 336 16.10 5.78 -13.02
N ARG A 337 17.38 5.49 -13.22
CA ARG A 337 18.20 6.14 -14.26
C ARG A 337 17.89 5.59 -15.64
N ASP A 338 17.66 4.28 -15.75
CA ASP A 338 17.15 3.67 -16.98
C ASP A 338 15.79 4.24 -17.38
N ALA A 339 14.88 4.42 -16.42
CA ALA A 339 13.57 5.04 -16.67
C ALA A 339 13.71 6.51 -17.11
N ALA A 340 14.61 7.28 -16.48
CA ALA A 340 14.89 8.66 -16.87
C ALA A 340 15.48 8.76 -18.28
N GLU A 341 16.43 7.87 -18.63
CA GLU A 341 17.02 7.80 -19.96
C GLU A 341 15.99 7.38 -21.01
N TYR A 342 15.13 6.41 -20.68
CA TYR A 342 14.03 5.99 -21.54
C TYR A 342 13.06 7.14 -21.80
N PHE A 343 12.69 7.90 -20.76
CA PHE A 343 11.85 9.08 -20.87
C PHE A 343 12.50 10.18 -21.72
N ALA A 344 13.80 10.45 -21.54
CA ALA A 344 14.51 11.44 -22.35
C ALA A 344 14.44 11.13 -23.85
N ARG A 345 14.48 9.84 -24.21
CA ARG A 345 14.45 9.38 -25.61
C ARG A 345 13.03 9.28 -26.20
N THR A 346 12.06 8.83 -25.40
CA THR A 346 10.72 8.45 -25.90
C THR A 346 9.61 9.40 -25.43
N GLN A 347 9.87 10.24 -24.43
CA GLN A 347 8.87 11.03 -23.71
C GLN A 347 7.78 10.19 -23.03
N LEU A 348 8.05 8.89 -22.82
CA LEU A 348 7.13 7.95 -22.19
C LEU A 348 7.62 7.59 -20.77
N PRO A 349 6.77 7.73 -19.74
CA PRO A 349 7.16 7.49 -18.35
C PRO A 349 7.19 5.98 -18.06
N LEU A 350 8.35 5.36 -18.27
CA LEU A 350 8.61 3.98 -17.89
C LEU A 350 8.58 3.84 -16.37
N ASN A 351 7.85 2.84 -15.87
CA ASN A 351 7.71 2.69 -14.43
C ASN A 351 7.88 1.24 -13.98
N TYR A 352 8.97 0.98 -13.26
CA TYR A 352 9.31 -0.35 -12.76
C TYR A 352 8.48 -0.71 -11.52
N ALA A 353 7.60 -1.70 -11.67
CA ALA A 353 6.95 -2.38 -10.55
C ALA A 353 7.97 -3.02 -9.61
N LEU A 354 7.54 -3.42 -8.41
CA LEU A 354 8.43 -3.95 -7.37
C LEU A 354 9.31 -5.10 -7.86
N LEU A 355 8.72 -6.10 -8.53
CA LEU A 355 9.44 -7.30 -8.96
C LEU A 355 10.52 -7.01 -10.01
N PRO A 356 10.21 -6.38 -11.17
CA PRO A 356 11.24 -6.09 -12.16
C PRO A 356 12.30 -5.14 -11.59
N LYS A 357 11.93 -4.13 -10.79
CA LYS A 357 12.90 -3.25 -10.12
C LYS A 357 13.86 -4.02 -9.20
N LEU A 358 13.32 -4.87 -8.34
CA LEU A 358 14.09 -5.64 -7.36
C LEU A 358 15.08 -6.60 -8.05
N LEU A 359 14.64 -7.30 -9.09
CA LEU A 359 15.50 -8.23 -9.82
C LEU A 359 16.56 -7.50 -10.64
N LEU A 360 16.20 -6.41 -11.29
CA LEU A 360 17.10 -5.60 -12.10
C LEU A 360 18.20 -4.93 -11.24
N GLU A 361 17.86 -4.44 -10.05
CA GLU A 361 18.81 -3.75 -9.17
C GLU A 361 19.63 -4.72 -8.31
N TYR A 362 19.06 -5.83 -7.82
CA TYR A 362 19.73 -6.69 -6.83
C TYR A 362 19.91 -8.15 -7.27
N GLY A 363 19.38 -8.53 -8.43
CA GLY A 363 19.48 -9.89 -8.97
C GLY A 363 18.53 -10.88 -8.30
N VAL A 364 18.54 -12.11 -8.81
CA VAL A 364 17.60 -13.18 -8.40
C VAL A 364 17.83 -13.61 -6.94
N ILE A 365 19.08 -13.68 -6.47
CA ILE A 365 19.38 -14.15 -5.11
C ILE A 365 18.80 -13.18 -4.06
N ALA A 366 19.12 -11.89 -4.19
CA ALA A 366 18.60 -10.87 -3.29
C ALA A 366 17.09 -10.70 -3.47
N GLY A 367 16.60 -10.77 -4.71
CA GLY A 367 15.17 -10.73 -5.00
C GLY A 367 14.38 -11.81 -4.26
N LEU A 368 14.83 -13.06 -4.28
CA LEU A 368 14.18 -14.15 -3.55
C LEU A 368 14.22 -13.97 -2.03
N ALA A 369 15.35 -13.54 -1.48
CA ALA A 369 15.46 -13.24 -0.04
C ALA A 369 14.49 -12.13 0.38
N PHE A 370 14.40 -11.08 -0.44
CA PHE A 370 13.51 -9.95 -0.21
C PHE A 370 12.03 -10.31 -0.36
N LEU A 371 11.64 -11.08 -1.39
CA LEU A 371 10.28 -11.59 -1.55
C LEU A 371 9.88 -12.50 -0.38
N THR A 372 10.82 -13.28 0.16
CA THR A 372 10.61 -14.08 1.37
C THR A 372 10.33 -13.19 2.59
N PHE A 373 11.06 -12.08 2.72
CA PHE A 373 10.80 -11.07 3.73
C PHE A 373 9.41 -10.43 3.55
N LEU A 374 9.03 -10.03 2.33
CA LEU A 374 7.69 -9.49 2.06
C LEU A 374 6.58 -10.48 2.40
N ALA A 375 6.71 -11.74 1.99
CA ALA A 375 5.74 -12.78 2.33
C ALA A 375 5.63 -12.97 3.86
N THR A 376 6.75 -12.90 4.57
CA THR A 376 6.79 -12.95 6.03
C THR A 376 6.14 -11.72 6.67
N ALA A 377 6.29 -10.54 6.07
CA ALA A 377 5.72 -9.30 6.59
C ALA A 377 4.22 -9.16 6.31
N PHE A 378 3.75 -9.59 5.14
CA PHE A 378 2.42 -9.29 4.63
C PHE A 378 1.43 -10.45 4.82
N VAL A 379 1.91 -11.69 4.74
CA VAL A 379 1.03 -12.88 4.71
C VAL A 379 1.07 -13.62 6.04
N ARG A 380 2.26 -13.83 6.61
CA ARG A 380 2.41 -14.64 7.83
C ARG A 380 1.76 -13.93 9.03
N GLY A 381 0.73 -14.56 9.58
CA GLY A 381 0.02 -14.03 10.76
C GLY A 381 -0.97 -12.92 10.42
N SER A 382 -1.29 -12.72 9.13
CA SER A 382 -2.26 -11.72 8.68
C SER A 382 -3.63 -11.89 9.36
N PRO A 383 -4.29 -10.78 9.76
CA PRO A 383 -5.63 -10.79 10.32
C PRO A 383 -6.73 -11.09 9.28
N SER A 384 -6.46 -10.90 7.98
CA SER A 384 -7.44 -11.11 6.91
C SER A 384 -6.77 -11.56 5.61
N PHE A 385 -7.21 -12.71 5.10
CA PHE A 385 -6.72 -13.27 3.83
C PHE A 385 -7.00 -12.33 2.65
N VAL A 386 -8.22 -11.79 2.57
CA VAL A 386 -8.63 -10.89 1.49
C VAL A 386 -7.84 -9.59 1.55
N LEU A 387 -7.75 -8.96 2.72
CA LEU A 387 -7.01 -7.69 2.86
C LEU A 387 -5.53 -7.87 2.54
N SER A 388 -4.92 -8.97 3.02
CA SER A 388 -3.52 -9.29 2.74
C SER A 388 -3.27 -9.54 1.26
N GLY A 389 -4.07 -10.38 0.60
CA GLY A 389 -3.91 -10.64 -0.82
C GLY A 389 -4.14 -9.41 -1.70
N THR A 390 -5.14 -8.58 -1.38
CA THR A 390 -5.39 -7.31 -2.07
C THR A 390 -4.22 -6.35 -1.90
N LEU A 391 -3.74 -6.12 -0.67
CA LEU A 391 -2.61 -5.22 -0.43
C LEU A 391 -1.28 -5.76 -1.00
N LEU A 392 -1.08 -7.07 -0.99
CA LEU A 392 0.08 -7.70 -1.63
C LEU A 392 0.05 -7.50 -3.14
N PHE A 393 -1.10 -7.69 -3.79
CA PHE A 393 -1.25 -7.44 -5.22
C PHE A 393 -1.05 -5.96 -5.56
N PHE A 394 -1.66 -5.06 -4.77
CA PHE A 394 -1.44 -3.63 -4.91
C PHE A 394 0.06 -3.31 -4.84
N TYR A 395 0.76 -3.82 -3.83
CA TYR A 395 2.16 -3.51 -3.61
C TYR A 395 3.10 -4.10 -4.66
N VAL A 396 2.95 -5.38 -5.00
CA VAL A 396 3.90 -6.11 -5.85
C VAL A 396 3.67 -5.83 -7.34
N VAL A 397 2.40 -5.71 -7.76
CA VAL A 397 2.03 -5.67 -9.18
C VAL A 397 1.66 -4.26 -9.63
N LEU A 398 0.80 -3.58 -8.87
CA LEU A 398 0.21 -2.33 -9.33
C LEU A 398 1.02 -1.08 -8.92
N SER A 399 1.94 -1.22 -7.99
CA SER A 399 2.69 -0.12 -7.42
C SER A 399 4.17 -0.21 -7.78
N SER A 400 4.73 0.92 -8.17
CA SER A 400 6.16 1.08 -8.39
C SER A 400 6.86 1.53 -7.12
N SER A 401 6.85 0.65 -6.12
CA SER A 401 7.09 1.03 -4.73
C SER A 401 8.21 0.28 -4.03
N LEU A 402 9.24 -0.17 -4.76
CA LEU A 402 10.41 -0.71 -4.06
C LEU A 402 10.99 0.36 -3.11
N LEU A 403 11.12 1.60 -3.56
CA LEU A 403 11.62 2.74 -2.76
C LEU A 403 10.58 3.82 -2.50
N ASN A 404 9.39 3.74 -3.10
CA ASN A 404 8.31 4.68 -2.81
C ASN A 404 7.50 4.17 -1.60
N PRO A 405 7.57 4.84 -0.44
CA PRO A 405 6.93 4.38 0.79
C PRO A 405 5.40 4.39 0.75
N VAL A 406 4.75 5.13 -0.17
CA VAL A 406 3.30 5.42 -0.09
C VAL A 406 2.46 4.15 0.05
N VAL A 407 2.61 3.21 -0.91
CA VAL A 407 1.84 1.95 -0.85
C VAL A 407 2.37 1.03 0.24
N GLY A 408 3.70 0.99 0.44
CA GLY A 408 4.32 0.16 1.47
C GLY A 408 3.81 0.49 2.87
N TYR A 409 3.70 1.77 3.19
CA TYR A 409 3.24 2.24 4.50
C TYR A 409 1.74 2.14 4.66
N LEU A 410 0.96 2.23 3.58
CA LEU A 410 -0.43 1.79 3.63
C LEU A 410 -0.53 0.31 4.04
N VAL A 411 0.29 -0.57 3.45
CA VAL A 411 0.33 -1.99 3.87
C VAL A 411 0.81 -2.11 5.32
N LEU A 412 1.79 -1.32 5.73
CA LEU A 412 2.29 -1.32 7.09
C LEU A 412 1.18 -1.02 8.10
N LEU A 413 0.47 0.09 7.87
CA LEU A 413 -0.54 0.67 8.74
C LEU A 413 -1.88 -0.08 8.72
N LEU A 414 -2.22 -0.78 7.63
CA LEU A 414 -3.49 -1.53 7.55
C LEU A 414 -3.33 -3.03 7.78
N LEU A 415 -2.11 -3.56 7.74
CA LEU A 415 -1.87 -4.99 7.74
C LEU A 415 -0.67 -5.42 8.58
N SER A 416 0.54 -5.02 8.19
CA SER A 416 1.80 -5.60 8.72
C SER A 416 1.94 -5.40 10.23
N TRP A 417 1.62 -4.22 10.77
CA TRP A 417 1.69 -4.00 12.23
C TRP A 417 0.67 -4.79 13.04
N PHE A 418 -0.34 -5.38 12.38
CA PHE A 418 -1.39 -6.18 13.00
C PHE A 418 -1.18 -7.69 12.83
N CYS A 419 -0.15 -8.11 12.08
CA CYS A 419 0.22 -9.51 11.93
C CYS A 419 0.73 -10.11 13.26
N GLU A 420 0.25 -11.29 13.62
CA GLU A 420 0.63 -11.98 14.87
C GLU A 420 2.05 -12.57 14.80
N ASP A 421 2.88 -12.29 15.82
CA ASP A 421 4.17 -12.95 15.99
C ASP A 421 3.98 -14.38 16.52
N LYS A 422 4.10 -15.36 15.61
CA LYS A 422 3.99 -16.78 15.93
C LYS A 422 5.28 -17.38 16.50
N HIS A 423 6.28 -16.58 16.87
CA HIS A 423 7.53 -17.11 17.42
C HIS A 423 7.33 -17.72 18.83
N PRO A 424 7.84 -18.95 19.11
CA PRO A 424 7.66 -19.61 20.41
C PRO A 424 8.15 -18.80 21.62
N LEU A 425 9.25 -18.05 21.46
CA LEU A 425 9.80 -17.17 22.52
C LEU A 425 8.87 -16.01 22.89
N VAL A 426 8.03 -15.56 21.95
CA VAL A 426 7.06 -14.48 22.18
C VAL A 426 5.79 -15.05 22.79
N ALA A 427 5.34 -16.22 22.31
CA ALA A 427 4.15 -16.91 22.81
C ALA A 427 4.22 -17.29 24.30
N ARG A 428 5.43 -17.43 24.87
CA ARG A 428 5.64 -17.78 26.28
C ARG A 428 5.59 -16.59 27.25
N LYS A 429 5.71 -15.34 26.77
CA LYS A 429 5.56 -14.19 27.67
C LYS A 429 4.08 -14.01 27.99
N PRO A 430 3.67 -14.03 29.27
CA PRO A 430 2.28 -13.81 29.62
C PRO A 430 1.81 -12.50 28.98
N ALA A 431 0.64 -12.57 28.33
CA ALA A 431 0.00 -11.39 27.75
C ALA A 431 0.04 -10.30 28.81
N TYR A 432 0.66 -9.17 28.43
CA TYR A 432 0.81 -7.93 29.19
C TYR A 432 0.08 -7.97 30.53
N ARG A 433 0.82 -8.06 31.65
CA ARG A 433 0.24 -7.79 32.98
C ARG A 433 -0.47 -6.46 32.83
N ALA A 434 -1.80 -6.47 32.84
CA ALA A 434 -2.58 -5.26 32.80
C ALA A 434 -1.94 -4.31 33.82
N PRO A 435 -1.69 -3.03 33.48
CA PRO A 435 -1.29 -2.06 34.48
C PRO A 435 -2.30 -2.25 35.61
N ARG A 436 -1.79 -2.57 36.81
CA ARG A 436 -2.66 -2.70 37.97
C ARG A 436 -3.43 -1.40 38.00
N VAL A 437 -4.71 -1.44 37.62
CA VAL A 437 -5.62 -0.33 37.87
C VAL A 437 -5.38 -0.05 39.34
N PRO A 438 -4.94 1.16 39.72
CA PRO A 438 -4.81 1.49 41.13
C PRO A 438 -6.16 1.12 41.71
N THR A 439 -6.21 0.05 42.52
CA THR A 439 -7.42 -0.34 43.23
C THR A 439 -7.86 0.95 43.87
N GLN A 440 -8.97 1.52 43.38
CA GLN A 440 -9.57 2.68 44.00
C GLN A 440 -9.65 2.29 45.46
N ARG A 441 -8.83 2.95 46.31
CA ARG A 441 -8.96 2.80 47.74
C ARG A 441 -10.39 3.23 47.98
N THR A 442 -11.25 2.26 48.24
CA THR A 442 -12.64 2.47 48.56
C THR A 442 -12.61 3.46 49.71
N TYR A 443 -13.06 4.69 49.48
CA TYR A 443 -13.21 5.73 50.51
C TYR A 443 -14.29 5.37 51.55
N ALA A 444 -14.69 4.09 51.63
CA ALA A 444 -15.66 3.57 52.57
C ALA A 444 -15.18 3.62 54.03
N GLY A 445 -13.89 3.82 54.29
CA GLY A 445 -13.35 3.92 55.65
C GLY A 445 -13.33 5.32 56.28
N LEU A 446 -13.75 6.37 55.58
CA LEU A 446 -13.70 7.76 56.09
C LEU A 446 -15.05 8.29 56.62
N ALA A 447 -16.09 7.46 56.65
CA ALA A 447 -17.40 7.82 57.18
C ALA A 447 -17.64 7.42 58.65
N GLU A 448 -16.71 6.72 59.30
CA GLU A 448 -16.87 6.25 60.70
C GLU A 448 -16.09 7.09 61.74
N GLN A 449 -15.57 8.27 61.38
CA GLN A 449 -14.85 9.16 62.32
C GLN A 449 -15.35 10.61 62.33
N ARG A 450 -16.68 10.83 62.30
CA ARG A 450 -17.26 12.13 62.65
C ARG A 450 -18.43 12.00 63.59
#